data_AF-A0A7U9T2M6-F1
#
_entry.id   AF-A0A7U9T2M6-F1
#
_cell.length_a   1.000
_cell.length_b   1.000
_cell.length_c   1.000
_cell.angle_alpha   90.00
_cell.angle_beta   90.00
_cell.angle_gamma   90.00
#
_symmetry.space_group_name_H-M   'P 1'
#
loop_
_entity.id
_entity.type
_entity.pdbx_description
1 polymer ?
#
loop_
_entity_poly.entity_id
_entity_poly.type
_entity_poly.pdbx_seq_one_letter_code
_entity_poly.pdbx_strand_id
1 'polypeptide(L)'
;MTDSEKLDYLVNKFDWIAQEIITLKEDVGTLKQKMAVLEQQVANLRMYQENVLEPGLKRVAEGHLDLNRKLIEALKTSEEEEMLYLRVNVLECDMVRVKEKLALA
;
A
#
# COMPACT_ATOMS: atom_id res chain seq x y z
N MET A 1 34.77 19.10 61.99
CA MET A 1 34.56 17.67 61.70
C MET A 1 35.80 16.89 62.10
N THR A 2 35.62 15.79 62.82
CA THR A 2 36.70 14.82 63.11
C THR A 2 37.03 14.02 61.85
N ASP A 3 38.19 13.36 61.81
CA ASP A 3 38.56 12.53 60.65
C ASP A 3 37.64 11.30 60.49
N SER A 4 37.04 10.81 61.58
CA SER A 4 35.99 9.79 61.54
C SER A 4 34.76 10.28 60.77
N GLU A 5 34.27 11.49 61.08
CA GLU A 5 33.09 12.06 60.40
C GLU A 5 33.32 12.29 58.90
N LYS A 6 34.56 12.62 58.50
CA LYS A 6 34.93 12.72 57.09
C LYS A 6 34.93 11.35 56.40
N LEU A 7 35.41 10.31 57.09
CA LEU A 7 35.41 8.95 56.56
C LEU A 7 33.97 8.43 56.39
N ASP A 8 33.12 8.62 57.38
CA ASP A 8 31.70 8.25 57.31
C ASP A 8 30.98 8.97 56.17
N TYR A 9 31.28 10.26 55.97
CA TYR A 9 30.74 11.01 54.83
C TYR A 9 31.15 10.42 53.49
N LEU A 10 32.43 10.01 53.34
CA LEU A 10 32.93 9.38 52.12
C LEU A 10 32.28 8.01 51.87
N VAL A 11 32.13 7.18 52.91
CA VAL A 11 31.46 5.86 52.80
C VAL A 11 30.03 6.04 52.31
N ASN A 12 29.27 6.95 52.91
CA ASN A 12 27.90 7.25 52.48
C ASN A 12 27.82 7.73 51.03
N LYS A 13 28.80 8.54 50.57
CA LYS A 13 28.88 8.96 49.17
C LYS A 13 29.18 7.79 48.24
N PHE A 14 30.06 6.87 48.64
CA PHE A 14 30.35 5.67 47.86
C PHE A 14 29.14 4.73 47.75
N ASP A 15 28.41 4.53 48.84
CA ASP A 15 27.20 3.71 48.84
C ASP A 15 26.12 4.30 47.93
N TRP A 16 25.94 5.63 47.97
CA TRP A 16 25.03 6.32 47.06
C TRP A 16 25.45 6.17 45.59
N ILE A 17 26.73 6.35 45.27
CA ILE A 17 27.24 6.14 43.90
C ILE A 17 27.03 4.69 43.45
N ALA A 18 27.25 3.72 44.32
CA ALA A 18 27.04 2.31 44.01
C ALA A 18 25.57 2.02 43.66
N GLN A 19 24.63 2.62 44.40
CA GLN A 19 23.19 2.51 44.10
C GLN A 19 22.84 3.12 42.75
N GLU A 20 23.34 4.32 42.44
CA GLU A 20 23.11 4.97 41.14
C GLU A 20 23.66 4.13 39.97
N ILE A 21 24.83 3.49 40.15
CA ILE A 21 25.41 2.59 39.14
C ILE A 21 24.54 1.34 38.92
N ILE A 22 23.94 0.79 39.99
CA ILE A 22 23.03 -0.36 39.88
C ILE A 22 21.78 0.05 39.10
N THR A 23 21.15 1.18 39.45
CA THR A 23 19.98 1.71 38.74
C THR A 23 20.30 1.96 37.26
N LEU A 24 21.44 2.59 36.96
CA LEU A 24 21.86 2.84 35.58
C LEU A 24 22.04 1.55 34.78
N LYS A 25 22.56 0.49 35.41
CA LYS A 25 22.73 -0.82 34.77
C LYS A 25 21.37 -1.46 34.43
N GLU A 26 20.38 -1.31 35.30
CA GLU A 26 19.02 -1.78 35.07
C GLU A 26 18.34 -1.00 33.93
N ASP A 27 18.49 0.32 33.91
CA ASP A 27 17.96 1.18 32.85
C ASP A 27 18.56 0.84 31.48
N VAL A 28 19.89 0.66 31.42
CA VAL A 28 20.59 0.23 30.19
C VAL A 28 20.13 -1.16 29.75
N GLY A 29 19.89 -2.08 30.70
CA GLY A 29 19.31 -3.39 30.42
C GLY A 29 17.93 -3.28 29.76
N THR A 30 17.07 -2.43 30.33
CA THR A 30 15.72 -2.16 29.80
C THR A 30 15.78 -1.53 28.41
N LEU A 31 16.69 -0.57 28.18
CA LEU A 31 16.88 0.05 26.88
C LEU A 31 17.32 -0.95 25.81
N LYS A 32 18.25 -1.85 26.14
CA LYS A 32 18.69 -2.91 25.22
C LYS A 32 17.54 -3.82 24.81
N GLN A 33 16.68 -4.21 25.75
CA GLN A 33 15.51 -5.02 25.45
C GLN A 33 14.53 -4.29 24.52
N LYS A 34 14.24 -3.02 24.82
CA LYS A 34 13.37 -2.20 23.95
C LYS A 34 13.95 -2.03 22.54
N MET A 35 15.27 -1.85 22.43
CA MET A 35 15.95 -1.75 21.13
C MET A 35 15.84 -3.04 20.32
N ALA A 36 16.05 -4.21 20.94
CA ALA A 36 15.90 -5.50 20.28
C ALA A 36 14.46 -5.73 19.77
N VAL A 37 13.46 -5.34 20.55
CA VAL A 37 12.05 -5.39 20.12
C VAL A 37 11.81 -4.46 18.92
N LEU A 38 12.36 -3.24 18.96
CA LEU A 38 12.21 -2.28 17.87
C LEU A 38 12.87 -2.78 16.58
N GLU A 39 14.07 -3.36 16.67
CA GLU A 39 14.78 -3.97 15.54
C GLU A 39 13.94 -5.07 14.90
N GLN A 40 13.32 -5.95 15.71
CA GLN A 40 12.44 -7.00 15.20
C GLN A 40 11.19 -6.43 14.51
N GLN A 41 10.58 -5.39 15.08
CA GLN A 41 9.41 -4.74 14.48
C GLN A 41 9.76 -4.09 13.13
N VAL A 42 10.91 -3.43 13.03
CA VAL A 42 11.40 -2.84 11.77
C VAL A 42 11.65 -3.92 10.73
N ALA A 43 12.26 -5.05 11.11
CA ALA A 43 12.46 -6.18 10.20
C ALA A 43 11.12 -6.74 9.69
N ASN A 44 10.13 -6.90 10.57
CA ASN A 44 8.79 -7.36 10.19
C ASN A 44 8.08 -6.39 9.23
N LEU A 45 8.22 -5.08 9.46
CA LEU A 45 7.65 -4.05 8.57
C LEU A 45 8.27 -4.11 7.17
N ARG A 46 9.60 -4.29 7.08
CA ARG A 46 10.29 -4.47 5.79
C ARG A 46 9.78 -5.71 5.06
N MET A 47 9.68 -6.85 5.76
CA MET A 47 9.14 -8.08 5.20
C MET A 47 7.70 -7.92 4.70
N TYR A 48 6.85 -7.20 5.45
CA TYR A 48 5.48 -6.92 5.03
C TYR A 48 5.44 -6.02 3.78
N GLN A 49 6.28 -4.99 3.73
CA GLN A 49 6.39 -4.11 2.57
C GLN A 49 6.77 -4.90 1.31
N GLU A 50 7.85 -5.68 1.39
CA GLU A 50 8.41 -6.44 0.25
C GLU A 50 7.48 -7.55 -0.22
N ASN A 51 6.84 -8.28 0.69
CA ASN A 51 6.09 -9.48 0.33
C ASN A 51 4.58 -9.26 0.15
N VAL A 52 4.03 -8.19 0.72
CA VAL A 52 2.58 -7.92 0.69
C VAL A 52 2.28 -6.64 -0.08
N LEU A 53 2.87 -5.51 0.32
CA LEU A 53 2.52 -4.22 -0.27
C LEU A 53 2.99 -4.08 -1.72
N GLU A 54 4.27 -4.36 -2.00
CA GLU A 54 4.82 -4.19 -3.35
C GLU A 54 4.14 -5.11 -4.39
N PRO A 55 3.92 -6.42 -4.12
CA PRO A 55 3.17 -7.28 -5.03
C PRO A 55 1.70 -6.87 -5.16
N GLY A 56 1.09 -6.38 -4.07
CA GLY A 56 -0.28 -5.88 -4.07
C GLY A 56 -0.44 -4.66 -4.98
N LEU A 57 0.47 -3.68 -4.87
CA LEU A 57 0.52 -2.50 -5.72
C LEU A 57 0.68 -2.87 -7.19
N LYS A 58 1.59 -3.82 -7.50
CA LYS A 58 1.78 -4.29 -8.87
C LYS A 58 0.50 -4.91 -9.44
N ARG A 59 -0.17 -5.78 -8.67
CA ARG A 59 -1.42 -6.41 -9.09
C ARG A 59 -2.53 -5.38 -9.36
N VAL A 60 -2.64 -4.36 -8.52
CA VAL A 60 -3.60 -3.27 -8.72
C VAL A 60 -3.30 -2.50 -10.00
N ALA A 61 -2.03 -2.16 -10.24
CA ALA A 61 -1.61 -1.47 -11.46
C ALA A 61 -1.89 -2.30 -12.72
N GLU A 62 -1.59 -3.60 -12.69
CA GLU A 62 -1.93 -4.55 -13.76
C GLU A 62 -3.45 -4.63 -13.99
N GLY A 63 -4.23 -4.69 -12.91
CA GLY A 63 -5.69 -4.68 -12.97
C GLY A 63 -6.26 -3.41 -13.61
N HIS A 64 -5.70 -2.24 -13.30
CA HIS A 64 -6.08 -0.99 -13.97
C HIS A 64 -5.75 -1.00 -15.47
N LEU A 65 -4.58 -1.53 -15.86
CA LEU A 65 -4.20 -1.64 -17.26
C LEU A 65 -5.13 -2.59 -18.03
N ASP A 66 -5.47 -3.74 -17.44
CA ASP A 66 -6.39 -4.71 -18.02
C ASP A 66 -7.81 -4.14 -18.17
N LEU A 67 -8.31 -3.46 -17.14
CA LEU A 67 -9.61 -2.80 -17.19
C LEU A 67 -9.67 -1.72 -18.27
N ASN A 68 -8.60 -0.92 -18.41
CA ASN A 68 -8.52 0.10 -19.46
C ASN A 68 -8.56 -0.51 -20.87
N ARG A 69 -7.88 -1.65 -21.08
CA ARG A 69 -7.93 -2.37 -22.37
C ARG A 69 -9.34 -2.87 -22.67
N LYS A 70 -10.00 -3.51 -21.71
CA LYS A 70 -11.38 -4.00 -21.85
C LYS A 70 -12.36 -2.87 -22.14
N LEU A 71 -12.17 -1.71 -21.50
CA LEU A 71 -12.99 -0.53 -21.77
C LEU A 71 -12.82 -0.03 -23.21
N ILE A 72 -11.59 0.07 -23.70
CA ILE A 72 -11.31 0.47 -25.09
C ILE A 72 -11.94 -0.52 -26.08
N GLU A 73 -11.85 -1.82 -25.82
CA GLU A 73 -12.47 -2.85 -26.66
C GLU A 73 -14.00 -2.74 -26.68
N ALA A 74 -14.63 -2.56 -25.52
CA ALA A 74 -16.08 -2.38 -25.43
C ALA A 74 -16.57 -1.13 -26.19
N LEU A 75 -15.81 -0.03 -26.12
CA LEU A 75 -16.13 1.19 -26.87
C LEU A 75 -16.06 0.99 -28.39
N LYS A 76 -15.05 0.27 -28.90
CA LYS A 76 -14.95 -0.05 -30.33
C LYS A 76 -16.13 -0.88 -30.83
N THR A 77 -16.53 -1.90 -30.06
CA THR A 77 -17.69 -2.72 -30.41
C THR A 77 -18.97 -1.87 -30.46
N SER A 78 -19.13 -0.92 -29.54
CA SER A 78 -20.24 0.03 -29.55
C SER A 78 -20.28 0.88 -30.83
N GLU A 79 -19.13 1.40 -31.29
CA GLU A 79 -19.05 2.19 -32.52
C GLU A 79 -19.40 1.36 -33.77
N GLU A 80 -18.93 0.11 -33.84
CA GLU A 80 -19.26 -0.81 -34.94
C GLU A 80 -20.75 -1.16 -34.98
N GLU A 81 -21.36 -1.37 -33.81
CA GLU A 81 -22.79 -1.63 -33.68
C GLU A 81 -23.63 -0.45 -34.16
N GLU A 82 -23.32 0.78 -33.71
CA GLU A 82 -24.00 1.99 -34.17
C GLU A 82 -23.90 2.18 -35.70
N MET A 83 -22.73 1.94 -36.28
CA MET A 83 -22.55 2.02 -37.74
C MET A 83 -23.39 0.98 -38.49
N LEU A 84 -23.50 -0.24 -37.96
CA LEU A 84 -24.35 -1.28 -38.54
C LEU A 84 -25.83 -0.89 -38.50
N TYR A 85 -26.32 -0.36 -37.38
CA TYR A 85 -27.69 0.14 -37.29
C TYR A 85 -27.98 1.21 -38.34
N LEU A 86 -27.08 2.18 -38.52
CA LEU A 86 -27.23 3.21 -39.55
C LEU A 86 -27.28 2.62 -40.97
N ARG A 87 -26.39 1.67 -41.28
CA ARG A 87 -26.36 1.01 -42.60
C ARG A 87 -27.63 0.20 -42.86
N VAL A 88 -28.13 -0.52 -41.86
CA VAL A 88 -29.40 -1.26 -41.96
C VAL A 88 -30.56 -0.30 -42.20
N ASN A 89 -30.66 0.80 -41.45
CA ASN A 89 -31.70 1.80 -41.65
C ASN A 89 -31.69 2.37 -43.08
N VAL A 90 -30.51 2.67 -43.64
CA VAL A 90 -30.38 3.14 -45.03
C VAL A 90 -30.84 2.06 -46.02
N LEU A 91 -30.41 0.81 -45.84
CA LEU A 91 -30.82 -0.31 -46.69
C LEU A 91 -32.34 -0.56 -46.63
N GLU A 92 -32.94 -0.44 -45.45
CA GLU A 92 -34.40 -0.54 -45.28
C GLU A 92 -35.12 0.57 -46.03
N CYS A 93 -34.66 1.82 -45.93
CA CYS A 93 -35.20 2.95 -46.68
C CYS A 93 -35.11 2.71 -48.21
N ASP A 94 -33.96 2.25 -48.69
CA ASP A 94 -33.78 1.97 -50.11
C ASP A 94 -34.62 0.78 -50.57
N MET A 95 -34.80 -0.25 -49.73
CA MET A 95 -35.67 -1.38 -50.00
C MET A 95 -37.14 -0.95 -50.11
N VAL A 96 -37.59 0.00 -49.29
CA VAL A 96 -38.93 0.60 -49.43
C VAL A 96 -39.09 1.23 -50.81
N ARG A 97 -38.12 2.06 -51.24
CA ARG A 97 -38.14 2.69 -52.57
C ARG A 97 -38.11 1.68 -53.72
N VAL A 98 -37.37 0.59 -53.57
CA VAL A 98 -37.34 -0.51 -54.57
C VAL A 98 -38.69 -1.20 -54.65
N LYS A 99 -39.33 -1.50 -53.51
CA LYS A 99 -40.67 -2.11 -53.46
C LYS A 99 -41.71 -1.20 -54.10
N GLU A 100 -41.67 0.11 -53.85
CA GLU A 100 -42.56 1.09 -54.49
C GLU A 100 -42.41 1.08 -56.01
N LYS A 101 -41.18 1.06 -56.54
CA LYS A 101 -40.94 1.01 -57.99
C LYS A 101 -41.40 -0.30 -58.62
N LEU A 102 -41.21 -1.43 -57.95
CA LEU A 102 -41.68 -2.73 -58.42
C LEU A 102 -43.22 -2.82 -58.43
N ALA A 103 -43.91 -2.13 -57.52
CA ALA A 103 -45.37 -2.08 -57.51
C ALA A 103 -45.95 -1.23 -58.66
N LEU A 104 -45.13 -0.39 -59.29
CA LEU A 104 -45.51 0.47 -60.42
C LEU A 104 -45.13 -0.14 -61.80
N ALA A 105 -44.43 -1.27 -61.82
CA ALA A 105 -43.99 -1.99 -63.02
C ALA A 105 -44.89 -3.21 -63.29
#